data_AF-A0A8J6KU36-F1
#
_entry.id   AF-A0A8J6KU36-F1
#
_cell.length_a   1.000
_cell.length_b   1.000
_cell.length_c   1.000
_cell.angle_alpha   90.00
_cell.angle_beta   90.00
_cell.angle_gamma   90.00
#
_symmetry.space_group_name_H-M   'P 1'
#
loop_
_entity.id
_entity.type
_entity.pdbx_description
1 polymer ?
#
loop_
_entity_poly.entity_id
_entity_poly.type
_entity_poly.pdbx_seq_one_letter_code
_entity_poly.pdbx_strand_id
1 'polypeptide(L)'
;MGEAAVAAGPCPLREDSFTRFSSQSNVYGLAGGADGRGELLAATLKGKVLGFRYQDLRQKIRPVAKELQFNYIPVDAEIVSIDTFNKSPPKRGLVVGITFIKDSGDKGSPFLNIYCDYEPGSEYNLDSIAESCLNLELQFTPFQLCHAEVQVGSQLETVFLLSGNDPAIHLYKENEELHQFEEQPVENLFPELTNLTSSVLWLDVHNLPGSSRRLTALGCQSGYVRVAHVDQKNQEILQTWTILQDGPISRVIVFRLPSPDATEDSPQQEGYSLLVASMLEPAVVYWDLLNQGLEDQLLLPSSDQFDSVLCGLVTDVDLDGQPEVLVATYGQDLLCYKYHGLPEASRGFRLLWRRTFASPLLAMAHVDLTGDGLRELAVVSLKGVHILQYSLIQASELVLTRLRRQVEQRKHQQGLGDKVAPRPKEPLAS
;
A
#
# COMPACT_ATOMS: atom_id res chain seq x y z
N MET A 1 -6.53 -37.88 -0.37
CA MET A 1 -6.16 -37.83 -1.80
C MET A 1 -5.30 -36.59 -1.95
N GLY A 2 -4.01 -36.77 -2.24
CA GLY A 2 -3.03 -35.68 -2.22
C GLY A 2 -3.23 -34.76 -3.41
N GLU A 3 -3.52 -33.48 -3.14
CA GLU A 3 -3.42 -32.43 -4.15
C GLU A 3 -1.97 -32.37 -4.64
N ALA A 4 -1.80 -32.48 -5.95
CA ALA A 4 -0.53 -32.26 -6.59
C ALA A 4 -0.12 -30.81 -6.30
N ALA A 5 0.95 -30.63 -5.51
CA ALA A 5 1.56 -29.33 -5.28
C ALA A 5 1.84 -28.69 -6.64
N VAL A 6 1.08 -27.65 -6.98
CA VAL A 6 1.33 -26.84 -8.18
C VAL A 6 2.75 -26.31 -8.02
N ALA A 7 3.67 -26.80 -8.85
CA ALA A 7 5.08 -26.46 -8.75
C ALA A 7 5.25 -24.95 -8.96
N ALA A 8 5.44 -24.22 -7.86
CA ALA A 8 5.77 -22.80 -7.87
C ALA A 8 7.16 -22.63 -8.51
N GLY A 9 7.29 -21.65 -9.41
CA GLY A 9 8.58 -21.28 -9.98
C GLY A 9 9.50 -20.60 -8.95
N PRO A 10 10.79 -20.40 -9.28
CA PRO A 10 11.67 -19.60 -8.45
C PRO A 10 11.27 -18.12 -8.49
N CYS A 11 11.39 -17.41 -7.36
CA CYS A 11 11.18 -15.96 -7.31
C CYS A 11 12.13 -15.23 -8.28
N PRO A 12 11.62 -14.35 -9.17
CA PRO A 12 12.44 -13.65 -10.15
C PRO A 12 13.30 -12.54 -9.53
N LEU A 13 12.90 -12.04 -8.35
CA LEU A 13 13.60 -10.97 -7.64
C LEU A 13 14.80 -11.51 -6.87
N ARG A 14 15.92 -10.80 -6.95
CA ARG A 14 17.17 -11.13 -6.24
C ARG A 14 17.37 -10.21 -5.06
N GLU A 15 17.96 -10.71 -3.98
CA GLU A 15 18.34 -9.84 -2.86
C GLU A 15 19.51 -8.95 -3.29
N ASP A 16 19.30 -7.64 -3.22
CA ASP A 16 20.39 -6.67 -3.36
C ASP A 16 21.05 -6.42 -2.00
N SER A 17 20.24 -6.18 -0.97
CA SER A 17 20.74 -5.90 0.36
C SER A 17 19.83 -6.41 1.47
N PHE A 18 20.47 -6.71 2.61
CA PHE A 18 19.80 -6.99 3.86
C PHE A 18 20.40 -6.10 4.95
N THR A 19 19.55 -5.36 5.65
CA THR A 19 19.97 -4.57 6.81
C THR A 19 19.33 -5.12 8.05
N ARG A 20 20.17 -5.54 9.00
CA ARG A 20 19.75 -6.06 10.28
C ARG A 20 19.29 -4.93 11.21
N PHE A 21 18.17 -5.15 11.89
CA PHE A 21 17.70 -4.27 12.95
C PHE A 21 18.37 -4.58 14.29
N SER A 22 18.53 -3.56 15.13
CA SER A 22 18.99 -3.72 16.51
C SER A 22 17.92 -4.31 17.44
N SER A 23 16.65 -4.22 17.05
CA SER A 23 15.50 -4.81 17.73
C SER A 23 14.45 -5.24 16.71
N GLN A 24 13.48 -6.06 17.09
CA GLN A 24 12.45 -6.52 16.17
C GLN A 24 11.57 -5.36 15.68
N SER A 25 11.07 -5.49 14.45
CA SER A 25 10.02 -4.62 13.91
C SER A 25 8.64 -5.25 14.15
N ASN A 26 7.59 -4.67 13.57
CA ASN A 26 6.21 -5.11 13.69
C ASN A 26 5.45 -4.93 12.35
N VAL A 27 4.18 -5.32 12.30
CA VAL A 27 3.36 -5.31 11.07
C VAL A 27 2.94 -3.92 10.58
N TYR A 28 3.04 -2.89 11.44
CA TYR A 28 2.76 -1.48 11.13
C TYR A 28 4.06 -0.64 11.10
N GLY A 29 5.21 -1.29 11.13
CA GLY A 29 6.52 -0.67 11.32
C GLY A 29 7.21 -0.25 10.03
N LEU A 30 6.49 -0.08 8.93
CA LEU A 30 7.05 0.23 7.61
C LEU A 30 6.24 1.32 6.92
N ALA A 31 6.91 2.39 6.49
CA ALA A 31 6.30 3.51 5.77
C ALA A 31 7.16 3.92 4.58
N GLY A 32 6.53 4.30 3.47
CA GLY A 32 7.22 4.75 2.24
C GLY A 32 7.70 6.19 2.34
N GLY A 33 8.78 6.55 1.65
CA GLY A 33 9.17 7.96 1.50
C GLY A 33 8.13 8.76 0.70
N ALA A 34 8.38 10.07 0.59
CA ALA A 34 7.60 10.99 -0.24
C ALA A 34 7.32 10.41 -1.65
N ASP A 35 6.05 10.38 -2.06
CA ASP A 35 5.58 9.88 -3.37
C ASP A 35 6.06 8.45 -3.71
N GLY A 36 6.44 7.66 -2.70
CA GLY A 36 7.00 6.33 -2.91
C GLY A 36 8.34 6.34 -3.65
N ARG A 37 9.13 7.40 -3.50
CA ARG A 37 10.45 7.55 -4.13
C ARG A 37 11.56 7.79 -3.12
N GLY A 38 12.71 7.18 -3.40
CA GLY A 38 14.02 7.51 -2.83
C GLY A 38 14.25 7.13 -1.38
N GLU A 39 13.21 6.96 -0.57
CA GLU A 39 13.33 6.69 0.86
C GLU A 39 12.28 5.70 1.37
N LEU A 40 12.62 4.97 2.43
CA LEU A 40 11.75 4.01 3.12
C LEU A 40 12.09 4.05 4.61
N LEU A 41 11.08 4.17 5.47
CA LEU A 41 11.25 4.21 6.92
C LEU A 41 10.82 2.88 7.53
N ALA A 42 11.69 2.27 8.34
CA ALA A 42 11.34 1.11 9.15
C ALA A 42 11.51 1.40 10.64
N ALA A 43 10.43 1.27 11.39
CA ALA A 43 10.41 1.41 12.84
C ALA A 43 10.67 0.07 13.53
N THR A 44 11.26 0.13 14.72
CA THR A 44 11.55 -1.03 15.56
C THR A 44 11.03 -0.81 16.97
N LEU A 45 10.80 -1.89 17.72
CA LEU A 45 10.19 -1.83 19.05
C LEU A 45 11.05 -1.14 20.13
N LYS A 46 12.31 -0.78 19.89
CA LYS A 46 13.14 -0.06 20.87
C LYS A 46 13.42 1.38 20.44
N GLY A 47 12.36 2.12 20.10
CA GLY A 47 12.40 3.56 19.83
C GLY A 47 13.18 3.99 18.59
N LYS A 48 13.67 3.05 17.77
CA LYS A 48 14.53 3.37 16.63
C LYS A 48 13.77 3.31 15.31
N VAL A 49 13.95 4.34 14.49
CA VAL A 49 13.51 4.40 13.10
C VAL A 49 14.73 4.42 12.20
N LEU A 50 14.73 3.57 11.17
CA LEU A 50 15.79 3.49 10.17
C LEU A 50 15.26 4.04 8.85
N GLY A 51 15.95 5.04 8.30
CA GLY A 51 15.76 5.52 6.94
C GLY A 51 16.64 4.76 5.96
N PHE A 52 16.02 4.13 4.98
CA PHE A 52 16.64 3.40 3.88
C PHE A 52 16.57 4.22 2.62
N ARG A 53 17.71 4.43 1.97
CA ARG A 53 17.80 5.13 0.69
C ARG A 53 18.99 4.64 -0.11
N TYR A 54 18.93 4.81 -1.42
CA TYR A 54 20.10 4.63 -2.26
C TYR A 54 20.83 5.96 -2.45
N GLN A 55 22.14 5.96 -2.22
CA GLN A 55 22.97 7.15 -2.40
C GLN A 55 23.93 6.96 -3.57
N ASP A 56 24.00 7.95 -4.47
CA ASP A 56 25.03 8.00 -5.51
C ASP A 56 26.37 8.44 -4.92
N LEU A 57 27.32 7.52 -4.88
CA LEU A 57 28.70 7.76 -4.50
C LEU A 57 29.61 7.62 -5.72
N ARG A 58 29.80 8.73 -6.44
CA ARG A 58 30.71 8.83 -7.60
C ARG A 58 30.39 7.79 -8.69
N GLN A 59 29.15 7.80 -9.21
CA GLN A 59 28.65 6.89 -10.25
C GLN A 59 28.45 5.44 -9.77
N LYS A 60 28.30 5.25 -8.45
CA LYS A 60 27.94 3.95 -7.89
C LYS A 60 26.88 4.16 -6.83
N ILE A 61 25.67 3.73 -7.16
CA ILE A 61 24.53 3.74 -6.26
C ILE A 61 24.75 2.65 -5.21
N ARG A 62 24.60 2.98 -3.92
CA ARG A 62 24.69 2.02 -2.82
C ARG A 62 23.51 2.17 -1.86
N PRO A 63 22.99 1.06 -1.33
CA PRO A 63 22.00 1.12 -0.27
C PRO A 63 22.66 1.66 1.00
N VAL A 64 21.97 2.60 1.66
CA VAL A 64 22.36 3.19 2.93
C VAL A 64 21.19 3.07 3.88
N ALA A 65 21.46 2.57 5.08
CA ALA A 65 20.55 2.55 6.19
C ALA A 65 21.07 3.50 7.27
N LYS A 66 20.31 4.54 7.60
CA LYS A 66 20.66 5.53 8.62
C LYS A 66 19.61 5.49 9.73
N GLU A 67 20.05 5.45 10.97
CA GLU A 67 19.16 5.65 12.11
C GLU A 67 18.74 7.13 12.16
N LEU A 68 17.43 7.37 12.22
CA LEU A 68 16.82 8.68 12.32
C LEU A 68 16.36 8.87 13.76
N GLN A 69 16.79 9.97 14.37
CA GLN A 69 16.45 10.31 15.74
C GLN A 69 15.30 11.32 15.73
N PHE A 70 14.09 10.84 15.98
CA PHE A 70 12.90 11.67 16.11
C PHE A 70 12.82 12.26 17.52
N ASN A 71 12.65 13.59 17.63
CA ASN A 71 12.54 14.25 18.93
C ASN A 71 11.29 13.78 19.68
N TYR A 72 11.37 13.74 21.01
CA TYR A 72 10.28 13.34 21.90
C TYR A 72 9.84 11.87 21.76
N ILE A 73 10.70 10.99 21.21
CA ILE A 73 10.58 9.54 21.36
C ILE A 73 11.64 9.07 22.37
N PRO A 74 11.23 8.63 23.58
CA PRO A 74 12.15 8.05 24.55
C PRO A 74 12.88 6.81 24.01
N VAL A 75 14.11 6.58 24.47
CA VAL A 75 14.94 5.43 24.02
C VAL A 75 14.33 4.08 24.40
N ASP A 76 13.56 4.06 25.48
CA ASP A 76 12.83 2.92 26.02
C ASP A 76 11.39 2.81 25.49
N ALA A 77 10.97 3.69 24.58
CA ALA A 77 9.64 3.61 23.98
C ALA A 77 9.52 2.47 22.97
N GLU A 78 8.35 1.85 22.94
CA GLU A 78 7.99 0.85 21.94
C GLU A 78 7.21 1.48 20.80
N ILE A 79 7.83 1.60 19.61
CA ILE A 79 7.12 2.11 18.43
C ILE A 79 6.12 1.06 17.96
N VAL A 80 4.86 1.47 17.86
CA VAL A 80 3.74 0.62 17.47
C VAL A 80 3.45 0.72 15.98
N SER A 81 3.42 1.93 15.42
CA SER A 81 3.16 2.16 14.00
C SER A 81 3.85 3.43 13.51
N ILE A 82 4.12 3.46 12.21
CA ILE A 82 4.68 4.61 11.50
C ILE A 82 3.95 4.74 10.17
N ASP A 83 3.62 5.96 9.79
CA ASP A 83 3.08 6.26 8.47
C ASP A 83 3.55 7.63 7.99
N THR A 84 3.51 7.83 6.69
CA THR A 84 4.09 8.99 6.02
C THR A 84 3.28 9.39 4.81
N PHE A 85 3.16 10.70 4.59
CA PHE A 85 2.55 11.23 3.38
C PHE A 85 3.12 12.60 3.02
N ASN A 86 2.92 13.00 1.76
CA ASN A 86 3.23 14.36 1.31
C ASN A 86 2.02 15.26 1.45
N LYS A 87 2.26 16.51 1.88
CA LYS A 87 1.22 17.54 1.83
C LYS A 87 0.74 17.77 0.40
N SER A 88 -0.56 18.03 0.27
CA SER A 88 -1.17 18.33 -1.02
C SER A 88 -0.71 19.70 -1.55
N PRO A 89 -0.54 19.85 -2.88
CA PRO A 89 -0.18 21.14 -3.47
C PRO A 89 -1.18 22.25 -3.07
N PRO A 90 -0.71 23.48 -2.77
CA PRO A 90 0.63 24.01 -3.02
C PRO A 90 1.64 23.75 -1.89
N LYS A 91 1.20 23.21 -0.75
CA LYS A 91 2.08 22.91 0.38
C LYS A 91 2.93 21.70 0.02
N ARG A 92 4.25 21.86 -0.01
CA ARG A 92 5.20 20.75 -0.19
C ARG A 92 5.80 20.43 1.17
N GLY A 93 5.99 19.15 1.46
CA GLY A 93 6.58 18.70 2.72
C GLY A 93 6.13 17.29 3.07
N LEU A 94 7.05 16.52 3.66
CA LEU A 94 6.77 15.20 4.19
C LEU A 94 6.21 15.35 5.61
N VAL A 95 5.12 14.65 5.86
CA VAL A 95 4.53 14.48 7.19
C VAL A 95 4.84 13.06 7.64
N VAL A 96 5.34 12.89 8.86
CA VAL A 96 5.62 11.59 9.47
C VAL A 96 4.81 11.46 10.74
N GLY A 97 3.94 10.46 10.82
CA GLY A 97 3.23 10.11 12.04
C GLY A 97 3.85 8.87 12.68
N ILE A 98 4.09 8.91 13.98
CA ILE A 98 4.66 7.78 14.76
C ILE A 98 3.85 7.59 16.03
N THR A 99 3.30 6.40 16.23
CA THR A 99 2.68 6.03 17.50
C THR A 99 3.63 5.16 18.32
N PHE A 100 3.73 5.39 19.62
CA PHE A 100 4.57 4.60 20.51
C PHE A 100 4.00 4.50 21.92
N ILE A 101 4.45 3.51 22.68
CA ILE A 101 4.12 3.33 24.09
C ILE A 101 5.38 3.64 24.91
N LYS A 102 5.28 4.60 25.81
CA LYS A 102 6.33 4.91 26.78
C LYS A 102 6.17 4.03 28.00
N ASP A 103 7.22 3.28 28.35
CA ASP A 103 7.25 2.53 29.61
C ASP A 103 7.40 3.49 30.80
N SER A 104 6.37 3.57 31.64
CA SER A 104 6.37 4.40 32.85
C SER A 104 6.47 3.56 34.13
N GLY A 105 6.72 2.25 34.02
CA GLY A 105 6.74 1.30 35.12
C GLY A 105 5.37 0.70 35.47
N ASP A 106 4.39 1.53 35.88
CA ASP A 106 3.08 1.02 36.36
C ASP A 106 2.05 0.82 35.23
N LYS A 107 2.07 1.69 34.20
CA LYS A 107 1.29 1.57 32.96
C LYS A 107 2.05 2.21 31.81
N GLY A 108 2.02 1.57 30.65
CA GLY A 108 2.52 2.19 29.42
C GLY A 108 1.62 3.36 29.00
N SER A 109 2.21 4.52 28.73
CA SER A 109 1.49 5.69 28.22
C SER A 109 1.61 5.74 26.69
N PRO A 110 0.51 5.61 25.93
CA PRO A 110 0.54 5.66 24.49
C PRO A 110 0.55 7.12 23.97
N PHE A 111 1.30 7.37 22.90
CA PHE A 111 1.43 8.68 22.27
C PHE A 111 1.35 8.57 20.74
N LEU A 112 0.90 9.65 20.11
CA LEU A 112 1.05 9.94 18.69
C LEU A 112 1.93 11.19 18.53
N ASN A 113 3.05 11.05 17.83
CA ASN A 113 3.85 12.18 17.38
C ASN A 113 3.63 12.41 15.90
N ILE A 114 3.35 13.66 15.53
CA ILE A 114 3.26 14.09 14.13
C ILE A 114 4.38 15.09 13.87
N TYR A 115 5.24 14.73 12.92
CA TYR A 115 6.36 15.52 12.48
C TYR A 115 6.06 16.12 11.12
N CYS A 116 6.33 17.42 10.98
CA CYS A 116 6.07 18.13 9.75
C CYS A 116 7.08 19.25 9.56
N ASP A 117 7.67 19.32 8.38
CA ASP A 117 8.48 20.44 7.94
C ASP A 117 7.62 21.48 7.20
N TYR A 118 7.90 22.75 7.45
CA TYR A 118 7.18 23.92 6.93
C TYR A 118 8.12 24.80 6.10
N GLU A 119 8.87 24.23 5.17
CA GLU A 119 9.69 24.99 4.23
C GLU A 119 9.16 24.91 2.79
N PRO A 120 8.57 26.01 2.26
CA PRO A 120 8.11 26.06 0.88
C PRO A 120 9.29 26.03 -0.11
N GLY A 121 9.41 24.95 -0.87
CA GLY A 121 10.23 24.90 -2.09
C GLY A 121 11.62 24.27 -1.99
N SER A 122 12.01 23.75 -0.82
CA SER A 122 13.20 22.90 -0.65
C SER A 122 12.87 21.41 -0.84
N GLU A 123 13.86 20.60 -1.20
CA GLU A 123 13.80 19.15 -0.94
C GLU A 123 13.75 18.97 0.58
N TYR A 124 12.79 18.20 1.08
CA TYR A 124 12.62 18.02 2.53
C TYR A 124 13.83 17.31 3.14
N ASN A 125 14.13 17.60 4.40
CA ASN A 125 15.21 16.94 5.14
C ASN A 125 14.64 16.19 6.35
N LEU A 126 14.79 14.87 6.37
CA LEU A 126 14.32 14.02 7.48
C LEU A 126 14.92 14.41 8.84
N ASP A 127 16.18 14.85 8.87
CA ASP A 127 16.81 15.31 10.11
C ASP A 127 16.13 16.60 10.63
N SER A 128 15.66 17.47 9.73
CA SER A 128 14.91 18.70 10.08
C SER A 128 13.46 18.40 10.49
N ILE A 129 12.78 17.50 9.76
CA ILE A 129 11.43 17.03 10.09
C ILE A 129 11.38 16.45 11.50
N ALA A 130 12.38 15.66 11.85
CA ALA A 130 12.51 15.03 13.16
C ALA A 130 12.54 16.02 14.34
N GLU A 131 12.79 17.31 14.09
CA GLU A 131 12.84 18.35 15.11
C GLU A 131 11.47 19.01 15.42
N SER A 132 10.60 19.11 14.41
CA SER A 132 9.31 19.79 14.48
C SER A 132 8.19 18.81 14.83
N CYS A 133 7.89 18.66 16.13
CA CYS A 133 7.01 17.61 16.64
C CYS A 133 5.77 18.18 17.34
N LEU A 134 4.60 17.72 16.92
CA LEU A 134 3.41 17.71 17.74
C LEU A 134 3.34 16.40 18.51
N ASN A 135 3.28 16.46 19.84
CA ASN A 135 3.12 15.30 20.72
C ASN A 135 1.71 15.25 21.31
N LEU A 136 1.01 14.12 21.13
CA LEU A 136 -0.35 13.88 21.60
C LEU A 136 -0.37 12.63 22.48
N GLU A 137 -0.85 12.75 23.73
CA GLU A 137 -1.08 11.60 24.61
C GLU A 137 -2.43 10.94 24.25
N LEU A 138 -2.41 9.64 24.01
CA LEU A 138 -3.58 8.87 23.60
C LEU A 138 -4.29 8.27 24.83
N GLN A 139 -5.60 8.08 24.72
CA GLN A 139 -6.41 7.44 25.76
C GLN A 139 -6.67 5.95 25.49
N PHE A 140 -6.07 5.41 24.44
CA PHE A 140 -6.21 4.03 23.96
C PHE A 140 -4.86 3.49 23.47
N THR A 141 -4.74 2.17 23.33
CA THR A 141 -3.54 1.54 22.77
C THR A 141 -3.63 1.54 21.24
N PRO A 142 -2.74 2.24 20.52
CA PRO A 142 -2.81 2.36 19.07
C PRO A 142 -2.52 1.02 18.38
N PHE A 143 -3.06 0.84 17.17
CA PHE A 143 -2.72 -0.24 16.24
C PHE A 143 -2.16 0.35 14.95
N GLN A 144 -2.97 0.46 13.89
CA GLN A 144 -2.53 0.97 12.60
C GLN A 144 -2.69 2.49 12.57
N LEU A 145 -1.61 3.18 12.24
CA LEU A 145 -1.66 4.53 11.68
C LEU A 145 -1.62 4.44 10.16
N CYS A 146 -2.56 5.10 9.49
CA CYS A 146 -2.55 5.26 8.04
C CYS A 146 -3.06 6.66 7.67
N HIS A 147 -2.85 7.06 6.42
CA HIS A 147 -3.38 8.28 5.87
C HIS A 147 -4.40 8.02 4.77
N ALA A 148 -5.29 9.00 4.57
CA ALA A 148 -6.26 8.98 3.50
C ALA A 148 -6.42 10.38 2.90
N GLU A 149 -6.58 10.44 1.58
CA GLU A 149 -6.99 11.67 0.91
C GLU A 149 -8.51 11.81 0.97
N VAL A 150 -8.99 13.00 1.33
CA VAL A 150 -10.40 13.33 1.47
C VAL A 150 -10.73 14.60 0.70
N GLN A 151 -11.92 14.63 0.12
CA GLN A 151 -12.42 15.82 -0.57
C GLN A 151 -13.08 16.77 0.44
N VAL A 152 -12.46 17.91 0.73
CA VAL A 152 -13.01 18.97 1.58
C VAL A 152 -13.31 20.18 0.70
N GLY A 153 -14.60 20.42 0.46
CA GLY A 153 -15.03 21.45 -0.50
C GLY A 153 -14.47 21.16 -1.90
N SER A 154 -13.65 22.08 -2.45
CA SER A 154 -13.00 21.92 -3.75
C SER A 154 -11.56 21.42 -3.67
N GLN A 155 -11.03 21.15 -2.48
CA GLN A 155 -9.64 20.75 -2.27
C GLN A 155 -9.53 19.29 -1.81
N LEU A 156 -8.41 18.66 -2.18
CA LEU A 156 -7.99 17.39 -1.64
C LEU A 156 -7.06 17.65 -0.47
N GLU A 157 -7.40 17.08 0.67
CA GLU A 157 -6.63 17.17 1.90
C GLU A 157 -6.26 15.77 2.36
N THR A 158 -5.09 15.63 2.98
CA THR A 158 -4.64 14.35 3.53
C THR A 158 -4.79 14.38 5.05
N VAL A 159 -5.41 13.33 5.59
CA VAL A 159 -5.66 13.17 7.03
C VAL A 159 -5.05 11.88 7.55
N PHE A 160 -4.74 11.84 8.84
CA PHE A 160 -4.38 10.60 9.52
C PHE A 160 -5.62 9.92 10.10
N LEU A 161 -5.66 8.60 10.00
CA LEU A 161 -6.62 7.72 10.64
C LEU A 161 -5.83 6.76 11.55
N LEU A 162 -6.21 6.68 12.80
CA LEU A 162 -5.57 5.85 13.81
C LEU A 162 -6.58 4.89 14.42
N SER A 163 -6.32 3.58 14.28
CA SER A 163 -7.09 2.55 14.98
C SER A 163 -6.46 2.19 16.33
N GLY A 164 -7.26 1.59 17.21
CA GLY A 164 -6.84 1.22 18.55
C GLY A 164 -7.48 -0.05 19.08
N ASN A 165 -7.19 -0.35 20.36
CA ASN A 165 -7.80 -1.44 21.12
C ASN A 165 -9.26 -1.16 21.54
N ASP A 166 -9.84 -0.07 21.06
CA ASP A 166 -11.23 0.30 21.17
C ASP A 166 -11.96 0.13 19.81
N PRO A 167 -13.30 0.08 19.79
CA PRO A 167 -14.06 -0.03 18.55
C PRO A 167 -14.28 1.35 17.91
N ALA A 168 -13.20 2.09 17.67
CA ALA A 168 -13.22 3.43 17.08
C ALA A 168 -12.06 3.63 16.10
N ILE A 169 -12.21 4.62 15.23
CA ILE A 169 -11.14 5.18 14.40
C ILE A 169 -11.02 6.65 14.75
N HIS A 170 -9.81 7.10 15.06
CA HIS A 170 -9.50 8.47 15.44
C HIS A 170 -8.97 9.23 14.22
N LEU A 171 -9.60 10.35 13.90
CA LEU A 171 -9.24 11.20 12.76
C LEU A 171 -8.40 12.37 13.24
N TYR A 172 -7.19 12.52 12.68
CA TYR A 172 -6.34 13.69 12.93
C TYR A 172 -6.16 14.49 11.63
N LYS A 173 -6.53 15.77 11.70
CA LYS A 173 -6.53 16.68 10.56
C LYS A 173 -5.67 17.91 10.86
N GLU A 174 -4.92 18.40 9.87
CA GLU A 174 -4.19 19.65 9.99
C GLU A 174 -5.15 20.84 10.06
N ASN A 175 -5.04 21.63 11.12
CA ASN A 175 -5.64 22.94 11.25
C ASN A 175 -4.70 23.97 10.60
N GLU A 176 -5.11 24.52 9.46
CA GLU A 176 -4.26 25.42 8.68
C GLU A 176 -3.92 26.73 9.41
N GLU A 177 -4.80 27.21 10.29
CA GLU A 177 -4.61 28.47 11.02
C GLU A 177 -3.58 28.31 12.14
N LEU A 178 -3.57 27.13 12.77
CA LEU A 178 -2.69 26.82 13.90
C LEU A 178 -1.41 26.08 13.48
N HIS A 179 -1.30 25.67 12.22
CA HIS A 179 -0.20 24.83 11.72
C HIS A 179 0.04 23.59 12.60
N GLN A 180 -1.04 22.97 13.04
CA GLN A 180 -1.04 21.86 13.99
C GLN A 180 -2.11 20.83 13.59
N PHE A 181 -1.84 19.56 13.84
CA PHE A 181 -2.87 18.51 13.74
C PHE A 181 -3.74 18.47 15.01
N GLU A 182 -5.04 18.29 14.81
CA GLU A 182 -6.01 18.15 15.88
C GLU A 182 -6.93 16.94 15.61
N GLU A 183 -7.41 16.33 16.68
CA GLU A 183 -8.41 15.27 16.58
C GLU A 183 -9.77 15.87 16.23
N GLN A 184 -10.45 15.28 15.25
CA GLN A 184 -11.79 15.68 14.83
C GLN A 184 -12.74 14.47 14.84
N PRO A 185 -14.06 14.68 15.00
CA PRO A 185 -15.03 13.60 14.88
C PRO A 185 -14.94 12.91 13.51
N VAL A 186 -14.73 11.59 13.52
CA VAL A 186 -14.48 10.80 12.31
C VAL A 186 -15.67 10.83 11.35
N GLU A 187 -16.90 10.88 11.89
CA GLU A 187 -18.15 10.92 11.14
C GLU A 187 -18.28 12.15 10.22
N ASN A 188 -17.54 13.23 10.50
CA ASN A 188 -17.56 14.44 9.68
C ASN A 188 -16.99 14.20 8.28
N LEU A 189 -16.04 13.27 8.14
CA LEU A 189 -15.38 12.95 6.87
C LEU A 189 -15.56 11.49 6.46
N PHE A 190 -15.85 10.61 7.42
CA PHE A 190 -15.98 9.16 7.27
C PHE A 190 -17.19 8.61 8.02
N PRO A 191 -18.41 8.86 7.53
CA PRO A 191 -19.64 8.33 8.13
C PRO A 191 -19.62 6.79 8.26
N GLU A 192 -18.91 6.09 7.36
CA GLU A 192 -18.81 4.63 7.33
C GLU A 192 -17.92 4.02 8.44
N LEU A 193 -17.09 4.84 9.11
CA LEU A 193 -16.20 4.42 10.18
C LEU A 193 -16.83 4.55 11.57
N THR A 194 -18.14 4.76 11.62
CA THR A 194 -18.93 4.80 12.86
C THR A 194 -19.52 3.41 13.19
N ASN A 195 -19.98 3.25 14.43
CA ASN A 195 -20.69 2.04 14.89
C ASN A 195 -19.90 0.74 14.61
N LEU A 196 -18.61 0.75 14.95
CA LEU A 196 -17.76 -0.43 14.88
C LEU A 196 -18.06 -1.34 16.08
N THR A 197 -18.01 -2.64 15.85
CA THR A 197 -18.33 -3.65 16.87
C THR A 197 -17.08 -4.30 17.48
N SER A 198 -15.92 -4.00 16.92
CA SER A 198 -14.64 -4.59 17.26
C SER A 198 -13.51 -3.64 16.86
N SER A 199 -12.36 -3.77 17.52
CA SER A 199 -11.14 -3.07 17.15
C SER A 199 -10.70 -3.39 15.73
N VAL A 200 -10.33 -2.36 14.98
CA VAL A 200 -9.88 -2.44 13.59
C VAL A 200 -8.37 -2.66 13.56
N LEU A 201 -7.94 -3.75 12.95
CA LEU A 201 -6.53 -4.09 12.77
C LEU A 201 -5.98 -3.53 11.46
N TRP A 202 -6.79 -3.48 10.40
CA TRP A 202 -6.38 -2.89 9.14
C TRP A 202 -7.52 -2.10 8.50
N LEU A 203 -7.19 -0.93 7.97
CA LEU A 203 -8.04 -0.03 7.22
C LEU A 203 -7.39 0.27 5.87
N ASP A 204 -8.20 0.30 4.81
CA ASP A 204 -7.81 0.75 3.49
C ASP A 204 -8.88 1.67 2.89
N VAL A 205 -8.46 2.85 2.44
CA VAL A 205 -9.35 3.89 1.90
C VAL A 205 -8.94 4.17 0.45
N HIS A 206 -9.86 3.91 -0.47
CA HIS A 206 -9.60 3.99 -1.90
C HIS A 206 -10.58 4.94 -2.61
N ASN A 207 -10.08 6.11 -3.03
CA ASN A 207 -10.85 7.06 -3.83
C ASN A 207 -11.04 6.56 -5.27
N LEU A 208 -12.28 6.59 -5.78
CA LEU A 208 -12.61 6.18 -7.14
C LEU A 208 -12.28 7.31 -8.13
N PRO A 209 -11.30 7.14 -9.05
CA PRO A 209 -10.82 8.24 -9.87
C PRO A 209 -11.92 8.85 -10.75
N GLY A 210 -11.89 10.19 -10.87
CA GLY A 210 -12.88 10.94 -11.65
C GLY A 210 -14.25 11.07 -10.98
N SER A 211 -14.39 10.72 -9.70
CA SER A 211 -15.63 10.83 -8.94
C SER A 211 -15.41 11.32 -7.50
N SER A 212 -16.48 11.70 -6.81
CA SER A 212 -16.49 11.96 -5.36
C SER A 212 -16.67 10.69 -4.52
N ARG A 213 -16.59 9.51 -5.14
CA ARG A 213 -16.89 8.25 -4.48
C ARG A 213 -15.62 7.60 -3.95
N ARG A 214 -15.76 6.81 -2.89
CA ARG A 214 -14.67 5.97 -2.37
C ARG A 214 -15.17 4.62 -1.88
N LEU A 215 -14.25 3.68 -1.83
CA LEU A 215 -14.40 2.41 -1.14
C LEU A 215 -13.54 2.45 0.12
N THR A 216 -14.14 2.12 1.26
CA THR A 216 -13.45 2.02 2.54
C THR A 216 -13.61 0.61 3.05
N ALA A 217 -12.51 -0.12 3.17
CA ALA A 217 -12.47 -1.49 3.66
C ALA A 217 -11.79 -1.55 5.03
N LEU A 218 -12.37 -2.30 5.96
CA LEU A 218 -11.79 -2.53 7.28
C LEU A 218 -11.82 -4.01 7.65
N GLY A 219 -10.79 -4.43 8.38
CA GLY A 219 -10.64 -5.75 8.97
C GLY A 219 -10.43 -5.66 10.47
N CYS A 220 -11.22 -6.40 11.23
CA CYS A 220 -11.23 -6.35 12.69
C CYS A 220 -10.56 -7.55 13.36
N GLN A 221 -10.21 -7.37 14.63
CA GLN A 221 -9.68 -8.44 15.49
C GLN A 221 -10.64 -9.62 15.66
N SER A 222 -11.95 -9.37 15.61
CA SER A 222 -13.00 -10.38 15.71
C SER A 222 -13.20 -11.23 14.44
N GLY A 223 -12.44 -10.96 13.36
CA GLY A 223 -12.70 -11.53 12.04
C GLY A 223 -13.79 -10.81 11.25
N TYR A 224 -14.39 -9.75 11.80
CA TYR A 224 -15.35 -8.93 11.09
C TYR A 224 -14.67 -8.14 9.97
N VAL A 225 -15.22 -8.20 8.75
CA VAL A 225 -14.80 -7.40 7.60
C VAL A 225 -15.99 -6.56 7.16
N ARG A 226 -15.74 -5.28 6.88
CA ARG A 226 -16.73 -4.37 6.30
C ARG A 226 -16.11 -3.62 5.13
N VAL A 227 -16.88 -3.50 4.05
CA VAL A 227 -16.59 -2.58 2.94
C VAL A 227 -17.76 -1.63 2.81
N ALA A 228 -17.48 -0.34 2.69
CA ALA A 228 -18.48 0.68 2.41
C ALA A 228 -18.15 1.42 1.12
N HIS A 229 -19.17 1.63 0.30
CA HIS A 229 -19.13 2.53 -0.86
C HIS A 229 -19.80 3.84 -0.48
N VAL A 230 -19.06 4.94 -0.56
CA VAL A 230 -19.45 6.23 0.02
C VAL A 230 -19.37 7.34 -1.02
N ASP A 231 -20.36 8.22 -1.04
CA ASP A 231 -20.28 9.51 -1.73
C ASP A 231 -19.77 10.57 -0.76
N GLN A 232 -18.52 10.99 -0.93
CA GLN A 232 -17.86 11.95 -0.04
C GLN A 232 -18.51 13.34 -0.11
N LYS A 233 -19.11 13.71 -1.25
CA LYS A 233 -19.71 15.03 -1.44
C LYS A 233 -20.98 15.21 -0.61
N ASN A 234 -21.81 14.18 -0.59
CA ASN A 234 -23.07 14.17 0.15
C ASN A 234 -22.92 13.57 1.56
N GLN A 235 -21.74 13.00 1.88
CA GLN A 235 -21.46 12.29 3.13
C GLN A 235 -22.45 11.11 3.34
N GLU A 236 -22.78 10.41 2.25
CA GLU A 236 -23.75 9.33 2.26
C GLU A 236 -23.10 7.99 1.98
N ILE A 237 -23.44 6.99 2.79
CA ILE A 237 -23.08 5.60 2.56
C ILE A 237 -24.03 5.04 1.51
N LEU A 238 -23.53 4.83 0.29
CA LEU A 238 -24.29 4.29 -0.84
C LEU A 238 -24.57 2.80 -0.65
N GLN A 239 -23.57 2.06 -0.17
CA GLN A 239 -23.68 0.62 0.05
C GLN A 239 -22.72 0.16 1.14
N THR A 240 -23.07 -0.93 1.82
CA THR A 240 -22.20 -1.58 2.80
C THR A 240 -22.32 -3.09 2.66
N TRP A 241 -21.18 -3.76 2.66
CA TRP A 241 -21.07 -5.21 2.63
C TRP A 241 -20.27 -5.67 3.85
N THR A 242 -20.69 -6.80 4.43
CA THR A 242 -20.10 -7.30 5.67
C THR A 242 -20.04 -8.81 5.66
N ILE A 243 -18.97 -9.36 6.23
CA ILE A 243 -18.81 -10.79 6.49
C ILE A 243 -18.13 -10.99 7.85
N LEU A 244 -18.16 -12.23 8.35
CA LEU A 244 -17.44 -12.64 9.54
C LEU A 244 -16.58 -13.85 9.19
N GLN A 245 -15.29 -13.72 9.39
CA GLN A 245 -14.28 -14.77 9.29
C GLN A 245 -13.96 -15.34 10.68
N ASP A 246 -13.36 -16.52 10.73
CA ASP A 246 -13.11 -17.28 11.97
C ASP A 246 -11.86 -16.77 12.73
N GLY A 247 -11.05 -15.89 12.12
CA GLY A 247 -9.83 -15.36 12.72
C GLY A 247 -9.61 -13.85 12.53
N PRO A 248 -8.68 -13.24 13.29
CA PRO A 248 -8.35 -11.83 13.15
C PRO A 248 -7.89 -11.48 11.72
N ILE A 249 -8.41 -10.37 11.19
CA ILE A 249 -8.06 -9.90 9.85
C ILE A 249 -6.73 -9.13 9.93
N SER A 250 -5.70 -9.66 9.29
CA SER A 250 -4.36 -9.05 9.30
C SER A 250 -4.18 -8.01 8.19
N ARG A 251 -4.93 -8.11 7.09
CA ARG A 251 -4.84 -7.17 5.98
C ARG A 251 -6.15 -7.08 5.20
N VAL A 252 -6.52 -5.87 4.80
CA VAL A 252 -7.50 -5.62 3.73
C VAL A 252 -6.90 -4.67 2.70
N ILE A 253 -7.09 -4.96 1.40
CA ILE A 253 -6.60 -4.10 0.31
C ILE A 253 -7.62 -4.06 -0.82
N VAL A 254 -8.08 -2.87 -1.17
CA VAL A 254 -8.88 -2.59 -2.35
C VAL A 254 -7.96 -2.39 -3.55
N PHE A 255 -8.18 -3.15 -4.61
CA PHE A 255 -7.38 -3.07 -5.83
C PHE A 255 -8.23 -3.35 -7.06
N ARG A 256 -7.65 -3.17 -8.25
CA ARG A 256 -8.35 -3.39 -9.51
C ARG A 256 -8.02 -4.73 -10.12
N LEU A 257 -9.04 -5.37 -10.66
CA LEU A 257 -8.93 -6.57 -11.50
C LEU A 257 -9.83 -6.40 -12.74
N PRO A 258 -9.57 -7.15 -13.82
CA PRO A 258 -10.48 -7.20 -14.96
C PRO A 258 -11.91 -7.57 -14.51
N SER A 259 -12.91 -6.78 -14.94
CA SER A 259 -14.33 -7.02 -14.69
C SER A 259 -14.84 -8.24 -15.48
N PRO A 260 -15.92 -8.91 -15.02
CA PRO A 260 -16.61 -9.94 -15.82
C PRO A 260 -17.02 -9.45 -17.22
N ASP A 261 -17.40 -8.18 -17.33
CA ASP A 261 -17.90 -7.57 -18.56
C ASP A 261 -16.79 -7.09 -19.50
N ALA A 262 -15.52 -7.33 -19.17
CA ALA A 262 -14.39 -6.97 -20.02
C ALA A 262 -14.38 -7.82 -21.30
N THR A 263 -14.95 -7.28 -22.38
CA THR A 263 -14.91 -7.88 -23.72
C THR A 263 -13.64 -7.48 -24.49
N GLU A 264 -13.28 -8.23 -25.54
CA GLU A 264 -12.14 -7.89 -26.41
C GLU A 264 -12.27 -6.49 -27.06
N ASP A 265 -13.49 -5.97 -27.22
CA ASP A 265 -13.79 -4.65 -27.78
C ASP A 265 -13.82 -3.52 -26.73
N SER A 266 -13.92 -3.85 -25.43
CA SER A 266 -13.88 -2.90 -24.31
C SER A 266 -13.04 -3.42 -23.12
N PRO A 267 -11.75 -3.70 -23.30
CA PRO A 267 -10.87 -4.33 -22.30
C PRO A 267 -10.55 -3.47 -21.07
N GLN A 268 -11.21 -2.32 -20.90
CA GLN A 268 -10.93 -1.30 -19.88
C GLN A 268 -11.99 -1.19 -18.78
N GLN A 269 -13.01 -2.04 -18.77
CA GLN A 269 -13.86 -2.16 -17.58
C GLN A 269 -13.09 -2.91 -16.50
N GLU A 270 -12.35 -2.15 -15.68
CA GLU A 270 -11.71 -2.65 -14.47
C GLU A 270 -12.74 -2.63 -13.33
N GLY A 271 -12.92 -3.77 -12.67
CA GLY A 271 -13.72 -3.91 -11.46
C GLY A 271 -12.84 -3.70 -10.22
N TYR A 272 -13.46 -3.28 -9.12
CA TYR A 272 -12.78 -3.18 -7.82
C TYR A 272 -12.92 -4.50 -7.07
N SER A 273 -11.83 -4.99 -6.52
CA SER A 273 -11.76 -6.24 -5.76
C SER A 273 -11.13 -5.99 -4.39
N LEU A 274 -11.39 -6.87 -3.43
CA LEU A 274 -10.84 -6.78 -2.07
C LEU A 274 -10.02 -8.01 -1.75
N LEU A 275 -8.74 -7.83 -1.44
CA LEU A 275 -7.95 -8.83 -0.75
C LEU A 275 -8.28 -8.78 0.74
N VAL A 276 -8.60 -9.93 1.33
CA VAL A 276 -8.74 -10.13 2.77
C VAL A 276 -7.77 -11.22 3.20
N ALA A 277 -6.87 -10.87 4.11
CA ALA A 277 -5.98 -11.82 4.75
C ALA A 277 -6.38 -12.03 6.21
N SER A 278 -6.44 -13.30 6.63
CA SER A 278 -6.73 -13.72 7.99
C SER A 278 -5.50 -14.37 8.59
N MET A 279 -5.34 -14.25 9.92
CA MET A 279 -4.26 -14.94 10.63
C MET A 279 -4.49 -16.46 10.73
N LEU A 280 -5.73 -16.92 10.56
CA LEU A 280 -6.10 -18.34 10.77
C LEU A 280 -6.64 -19.04 9.52
N GLU A 281 -7.09 -18.27 8.53
CA GLU A 281 -7.73 -18.78 7.32
C GLU A 281 -6.91 -18.45 6.07
N PRO A 282 -7.14 -19.17 4.96
CA PRO A 282 -6.61 -18.79 3.67
C PRO A 282 -6.95 -17.33 3.33
N ALA A 283 -6.00 -16.62 2.74
CA ALA A 283 -6.27 -15.31 2.18
C ALA A 283 -7.18 -15.45 0.97
N VAL A 284 -8.10 -14.50 0.80
CA VAL A 284 -9.15 -14.55 -0.21
C VAL A 284 -9.27 -13.21 -0.90
N VAL A 285 -9.72 -13.24 -2.15
CA VAL A 285 -10.06 -12.06 -2.93
C VAL A 285 -11.56 -12.08 -3.22
N TYR A 286 -12.27 -11.06 -2.74
CA TYR A 286 -13.65 -10.80 -3.16
C TYR A 286 -13.63 -10.02 -4.45
N TRP A 287 -14.17 -10.61 -5.51
CA TRP A 287 -14.10 -10.06 -6.86
C TRP A 287 -15.33 -9.22 -7.18
N ASP A 288 -15.08 -8.10 -7.86
CA ASP A 288 -16.12 -7.19 -8.35
C ASP A 288 -17.07 -6.64 -7.25
N LEU A 289 -16.49 -5.98 -6.25
CA LEU A 289 -17.17 -5.39 -5.10
C LEU A 289 -18.40 -4.56 -5.46
N LEU A 290 -18.35 -3.79 -6.55
CA LEU A 290 -19.44 -2.86 -6.90
C LEU A 290 -20.68 -3.59 -7.42
N ASN A 291 -20.52 -4.79 -8.01
CA ASN A 291 -21.63 -5.57 -8.55
C ASN A 291 -22.00 -6.75 -7.65
N GLN A 292 -21.01 -7.46 -7.09
CA GLN A 292 -21.17 -8.70 -6.33
C GLN A 292 -20.95 -8.52 -4.82
N GLY A 293 -20.47 -7.36 -4.37
CA GLY A 293 -20.15 -7.16 -2.96
C GLY A 293 -19.10 -8.14 -2.45
N LEU A 294 -19.43 -8.87 -1.39
CA LEU A 294 -18.56 -9.87 -0.77
C LEU A 294 -19.07 -11.31 -1.00
N GLU A 295 -19.81 -11.55 -2.09
CA GLU A 295 -20.38 -12.87 -2.40
C GLU A 295 -19.44 -13.75 -3.25
N ASP A 296 -18.70 -13.16 -4.19
CA ASP A 296 -17.81 -13.88 -5.11
C ASP A 296 -16.39 -13.99 -4.57
N GLN A 297 -16.10 -15.09 -3.88
CA GLN A 297 -14.84 -15.34 -3.20
C GLN A 297 -13.88 -16.20 -4.03
N LEU A 298 -12.67 -15.69 -4.28
CA LEU A 298 -11.56 -16.39 -4.92
C LEU A 298 -10.45 -16.68 -3.90
N LEU A 299 -10.17 -17.96 -3.65
CA LEU A 299 -9.13 -18.36 -2.70
C LEU A 299 -7.72 -18.12 -3.26
N LEU A 300 -6.79 -17.71 -2.38
CA LEU A 300 -5.35 -17.82 -2.63
C LEU A 300 -4.88 -19.20 -2.17
N PRO A 301 -4.65 -20.16 -3.08
CA PRO A 301 -4.39 -21.53 -2.69
C PRO A 301 -3.14 -21.65 -1.81
N SER A 302 -3.25 -22.48 -0.77
CA SER A 302 -2.16 -22.82 0.15
C SER A 302 -1.58 -21.65 0.96
N SER A 303 -2.21 -20.48 1.01
CA SER A 303 -1.69 -19.35 1.79
C SER A 303 -1.66 -19.61 3.30
N ASP A 304 -2.52 -20.50 3.79
CA ASP A 304 -2.65 -20.96 5.17
C ASP A 304 -1.69 -22.10 5.55
N GLN A 305 -0.94 -22.65 4.58
CA GLN A 305 0.00 -23.75 4.83
C GLN A 305 1.34 -23.27 5.42
N PHE A 306 1.53 -21.96 5.58
CA PHE A 306 2.78 -21.33 5.99
C PHE A 306 2.59 -20.49 7.25
N ASP A 307 1.86 -21.04 8.23
CA ASP A 307 1.44 -20.36 9.46
C ASP A 307 0.49 -19.18 9.16
N SER A 308 0.54 -18.12 9.96
CA SER A 308 -0.36 -16.97 9.87
C SER A 308 0.03 -16.03 8.73
N VAL A 309 -0.93 -15.56 7.95
CA VAL A 309 -0.71 -14.47 7.01
C VAL A 309 -0.67 -13.14 7.76
N LEU A 310 0.44 -12.41 7.65
CA LEU A 310 0.66 -11.16 8.39
C LEU A 310 0.57 -9.90 7.55
N CYS A 311 0.88 -10.00 6.25
CA CYS A 311 0.87 -8.85 5.36
C CYS A 311 0.49 -9.27 3.93
N GLY A 312 -0.20 -8.37 3.24
CA GLY A 312 -0.51 -8.48 1.82
C GLY A 312 0.01 -7.25 1.07
N LEU A 313 0.34 -7.43 -0.20
CA LEU A 313 0.71 -6.35 -1.12
C LEU A 313 0.18 -6.68 -2.51
N VAL A 314 -0.43 -5.71 -3.17
CA VAL A 314 -0.91 -5.88 -4.55
C VAL A 314 -0.06 -5.02 -5.47
N THR A 315 0.68 -5.65 -6.39
CA THR A 315 1.53 -4.93 -7.34
C THR A 315 1.95 -5.82 -8.51
N ASP A 316 2.20 -5.20 -9.65
CA ASP A 316 2.81 -5.83 -10.84
C ASP A 316 4.30 -6.11 -10.58
N VAL A 317 4.62 -7.36 -10.25
CA VAL A 317 5.97 -7.88 -10.01
C VAL A 317 6.56 -8.66 -11.19
N ASP A 318 5.77 -9.04 -12.18
CA ASP A 318 6.28 -9.63 -13.43
C ASP A 318 6.42 -8.59 -14.56
N LEU A 319 6.05 -7.34 -14.26
CA LEU A 319 6.09 -6.18 -15.12
C LEU A 319 5.21 -6.34 -16.36
N ASP A 320 4.14 -7.14 -16.35
CA ASP A 320 3.27 -7.34 -17.51
C ASP A 320 2.10 -6.33 -17.63
N GLY A 321 1.92 -5.49 -16.61
CA GLY A 321 0.88 -4.48 -16.52
C GLY A 321 -0.38 -4.92 -15.75
N GLN A 322 -0.45 -6.16 -15.29
CA GLN A 322 -1.49 -6.66 -14.39
C GLN A 322 -0.91 -6.85 -12.99
N PRO A 323 -1.67 -6.55 -11.92
CA PRO A 323 -1.15 -6.70 -10.57
C PRO A 323 -1.17 -8.16 -10.09
N GLU A 324 -0.12 -8.55 -9.37
CA GLU A 324 -0.07 -9.78 -8.58
C GLU A 324 -0.47 -9.50 -7.15
N VAL A 325 -0.93 -10.55 -6.47
CA VAL A 325 -1.17 -10.54 -5.02
C VAL A 325 0.00 -11.23 -4.33
N LEU A 326 0.73 -10.48 -3.50
CA LEU A 326 1.80 -10.99 -2.67
C LEU A 326 1.30 -11.16 -1.23
N VAL A 327 1.69 -12.27 -0.62
CA VAL A 327 1.33 -12.62 0.75
C VAL A 327 2.59 -12.99 1.53
N ALA A 328 2.78 -12.35 2.68
CA ALA A 328 3.89 -12.58 3.60
C ALA A 328 3.38 -13.24 4.88
N THR A 329 4.06 -14.30 5.32
CA THR A 329 3.61 -15.12 6.44
C THR A 329 4.58 -15.13 7.62
N TYR A 330 4.06 -15.46 8.79
CA TYR A 330 4.87 -15.71 9.98
C TYR A 330 5.78 -16.94 9.78
N GLY A 331 5.35 -17.91 8.98
CA GLY A 331 6.12 -19.09 8.56
C GLY A 331 7.31 -18.82 7.65
N GLN A 332 7.72 -17.56 7.49
CA GLN A 332 8.93 -17.11 6.78
C GLN A 332 8.82 -17.21 5.25
N ASP A 333 7.61 -17.30 4.71
CA ASP A 333 7.37 -17.46 3.29
C ASP A 333 6.71 -16.23 2.67
N LEU A 334 7.25 -15.85 1.51
CA LEU A 334 6.67 -14.89 0.60
C LEU A 334 6.08 -15.64 -0.60
N LEU A 335 4.79 -15.44 -0.82
CA LEU A 335 4.00 -16.10 -1.86
C LEU A 335 3.53 -15.04 -2.86
N CYS A 336 3.58 -15.35 -4.16
CA CYS A 336 3.09 -14.47 -5.21
C CYS A 336 2.06 -15.18 -6.07
N TYR A 337 0.90 -14.55 -6.25
CA TYR A 337 -0.25 -15.09 -6.95
C TYR A 337 -0.62 -14.22 -8.14
N LYS A 338 -0.92 -14.85 -9.27
CA LYS A 338 -1.44 -14.19 -10.47
C LYS A 338 -2.89 -14.57 -10.71
N TYR A 339 -3.70 -13.57 -10.97
CA TYR A 339 -5.07 -13.78 -11.41
C TYR A 339 -5.12 -14.33 -12.83
N HIS A 340 -5.91 -15.37 -13.05
CA HIS A 340 -6.20 -15.92 -14.36
C HIS A 340 -7.71 -15.80 -14.58
N GLY A 341 -8.12 -14.98 -15.56
CA GLY A 341 -9.53 -14.68 -15.81
C GLY A 341 -10.22 -15.63 -16.79
N LEU A 342 -9.47 -16.41 -17.58
CA LEU A 342 -10.03 -17.23 -18.65
C LEU A 342 -9.35 -18.61 -18.79
N PRO A 343 -10.12 -19.67 -19.11
CA PRO A 343 -11.59 -19.70 -19.18
C PRO A 343 -12.23 -19.55 -17.79
N GLU A 344 -13.48 -19.10 -17.75
CA GLU A 344 -14.27 -18.82 -16.53
C GLU A 344 -14.29 -20.03 -15.55
N ALA A 345 -14.28 -21.25 -16.08
CA ALA A 345 -14.19 -22.49 -15.30
C ALA A 345 -12.87 -22.67 -14.51
N SER A 346 -11.84 -21.90 -14.84
CA SER A 346 -10.55 -21.87 -14.15
C SER A 346 -10.22 -20.48 -13.60
N ARG A 347 -11.23 -19.61 -13.47
CA ARG A 347 -11.07 -18.27 -12.91
C ARG A 347 -10.55 -18.37 -11.48
N GLY A 348 -9.48 -17.66 -11.18
CA GLY A 348 -8.93 -17.63 -9.83
C GLY A 348 -7.46 -17.26 -9.78
N PHE A 349 -6.87 -17.47 -8.61
CA PHE A 349 -5.46 -17.16 -8.37
C PHE A 349 -4.61 -18.43 -8.43
N ARG A 350 -3.46 -18.30 -9.08
CA ARG A 350 -2.44 -19.36 -9.12
C ARG A 350 -1.16 -18.85 -8.48
N LEU A 351 -0.58 -19.67 -7.60
CA LEU A 351 0.75 -19.43 -7.06
C LEU A 351 1.79 -19.47 -8.19
N LEU A 352 2.42 -18.32 -8.46
CA LEU A 352 3.48 -18.17 -9.45
C LEU A 352 4.82 -18.66 -8.91
N TRP A 353 5.20 -18.14 -7.75
CA TRP A 353 6.48 -18.43 -7.12
C TRP A 353 6.39 -18.29 -5.61
N ARG A 354 7.35 -18.92 -4.93
CA ARG A 354 7.53 -18.87 -3.48
C ARG A 354 8.98 -18.54 -3.16
N ARG A 355 9.19 -17.78 -2.09
CA ARG A 355 10.52 -17.51 -1.53
C ARG A 355 10.50 -17.61 -0.02
N THR A 356 11.38 -18.45 0.53
CA THR A 356 11.55 -18.62 1.98
C THR A 356 12.68 -17.72 2.50
N PHE A 357 12.51 -17.19 3.70
CA PHE A 357 13.44 -16.31 4.43
C PHE A 357 13.90 -16.98 5.74
N ALA A 358 14.79 -16.32 6.48
CA ALA A 358 15.36 -16.82 7.74
C ALA A 358 14.64 -16.33 9.02
N SER A 359 13.54 -15.60 8.85
CA SER A 359 12.70 -15.07 9.92
C SER A 359 11.31 -14.70 9.41
N PRO A 360 10.30 -14.64 10.32
CA PRO A 360 8.94 -14.22 10.00
C PRO A 360 8.88 -12.91 9.23
N LEU A 361 7.97 -12.81 8.26
CA LEU A 361 7.77 -11.63 7.42
C LEU A 361 6.61 -10.80 7.98
N LEU A 362 6.83 -9.50 8.20
CA LEU A 362 5.92 -8.64 8.95
C LEU A 362 5.25 -7.58 8.08
N ALA A 363 5.99 -6.96 7.16
CA ALA A 363 5.49 -5.90 6.30
C ALA A 363 6.20 -5.91 4.94
N MET A 364 5.55 -5.34 3.93
CA MET A 364 6.09 -5.22 2.57
C MET A 364 5.75 -3.86 1.97
N ALA A 365 6.61 -3.38 1.08
CA ALA A 365 6.36 -2.20 0.26
C ALA A 365 7.02 -2.36 -1.11
N HIS A 366 6.38 -1.83 -2.17
CA HIS A 366 6.95 -1.77 -3.52
C HIS A 366 7.21 -0.32 -3.89
N VAL A 367 8.48 0.09 -3.84
CA VAL A 367 8.91 1.50 -3.78
C VAL A 367 10.09 1.72 -4.72
N ASP A 368 10.15 2.85 -5.41
CA ASP A 368 11.28 3.23 -6.28
C ASP A 368 12.39 3.87 -5.44
N LEU A 369 13.21 3.03 -4.79
CA LEU A 369 14.28 3.47 -3.89
C LEU A 369 15.50 3.99 -4.65
N THR A 370 15.74 3.52 -5.88
CA THR A 370 16.85 3.98 -6.71
C THR A 370 16.52 5.23 -7.53
N GLY A 371 15.23 5.53 -7.71
CA GLY A 371 14.75 6.70 -8.45
C GLY A 371 14.86 6.55 -9.97
N ASP A 372 15.05 5.32 -10.47
CA ASP A 372 15.17 5.03 -11.89
C ASP A 372 13.84 4.62 -12.55
N GLY A 373 12.77 4.53 -11.74
CA GLY A 373 11.43 4.14 -12.16
C GLY A 373 11.15 2.63 -12.07
N LEU A 374 12.15 1.80 -11.78
CA LEU A 374 11.97 0.40 -11.41
C LEU A 374 11.82 0.30 -9.89
N ARG A 375 10.66 -0.15 -9.44
CA ARG A 375 10.38 -0.30 -8.02
C ARG A 375 11.07 -1.52 -7.45
N GLU A 376 11.63 -1.40 -6.26
CA GLU A 376 12.15 -2.51 -5.47
C GLU A 376 11.09 -3.04 -4.50
N LEU A 377 11.14 -4.35 -4.23
CA LEU A 377 10.31 -4.97 -3.21
C LEU A 377 11.09 -4.96 -1.89
N ALA A 378 10.66 -4.10 -0.97
CA ALA A 378 11.13 -4.10 0.41
C ALA A 378 10.30 -5.08 1.23
N VAL A 379 10.97 -5.98 1.94
CA VAL A 379 10.34 -6.97 2.83
C VAL A 379 10.94 -6.83 4.22
N VAL A 380 10.12 -6.44 5.18
CA VAL A 380 10.50 -6.38 6.60
C VAL A 380 10.28 -7.76 7.21
N SER A 381 11.35 -8.35 7.73
CA SER A 381 11.31 -9.52 8.58
C SER A 381 11.52 -9.14 10.04
N LEU A 382 11.28 -10.09 10.95
CA LEU A 382 11.53 -9.90 12.38
C LEU A 382 12.95 -9.39 12.70
N LYS A 383 13.94 -9.71 11.86
CA LYS A 383 15.37 -9.39 12.11
C LYS A 383 15.90 -8.19 11.34
N GLY A 384 15.18 -7.69 10.33
CA GLY A 384 15.73 -6.69 9.42
C GLY A 384 14.89 -6.48 8.18
N VAL A 385 15.34 -5.58 7.31
CA VAL A 385 14.72 -5.33 6.00
C VAL A 385 15.55 -5.95 4.88
N HIS A 386 14.86 -6.60 3.95
CA HIS A 386 15.40 -7.16 2.72
C HIS A 386 14.97 -6.27 1.55
N ILE A 387 15.89 -5.87 0.69
CA ILE A 387 15.60 -5.16 -0.56
C ILE A 387 15.80 -6.13 -1.71
N LEU A 388 14.71 -6.42 -2.42
CA LEU A 388 14.72 -7.32 -3.58
C LEU A 388 14.57 -6.52 -4.88
N GLN A 389 15.42 -6.82 -5.85
CA GLN A 389 15.50 -6.13 -7.13
C GLN A 389 15.29 -7.07 -8.31
N TYR A 390 14.85 -6.49 -9.43
CA TYR A 390 14.83 -7.14 -10.73
C TYR A 390 16.23 -7.39 -11.26
N SER A 391 16.38 -8.39 -12.12
CA SER A 391 17.58 -8.48 -12.94
C SER A 391 17.63 -7.31 -13.92
N LEU A 392 18.62 -6.42 -13.77
CA LEU A 392 18.82 -5.29 -14.69
C LEU A 392 18.97 -5.73 -16.15
N ILE A 393 19.51 -6.92 -16.40
CA ILE A 393 19.60 -7.50 -17.75
C ILE A 393 18.19 -7.73 -18.31
N GLN A 394 17.36 -8.48 -17.58
CA GLN A 394 15.99 -8.81 -18.01
C GLN A 394 15.12 -7.55 -18.14
N ALA A 395 15.23 -6.63 -17.17
CA ALA A 395 14.53 -5.35 -17.21
C ALA A 395 14.94 -4.53 -18.45
N SER A 396 16.24 -4.45 -18.76
CA SER A 396 16.72 -3.73 -19.96
C SER A 396 16.22 -4.34 -21.27
N GLU A 397 16.17 -5.67 -21.37
CA GLU A 397 15.63 -6.38 -22.54
C GLU A 397 14.13 -6.12 -22.72
N LEU A 398 13.37 -6.14 -21.62
CA LEU A 398 11.94 -5.85 -21.63
C LEU A 398 11.67 -4.40 -22.08
N VAL A 399 12.41 -3.44 -21.54
CA VAL A 399 12.31 -2.02 -21.92
C VAL A 399 12.64 -1.85 -23.41
N LEU A 400 13.74 -2.42 -23.89
CA LEU A 400 14.12 -2.36 -25.31
C LEU A 400 13.03 -2.96 -26.22
N THR A 401 12.45 -4.08 -25.82
CA THR A 401 11.37 -4.74 -26.56
C THR A 401 10.13 -3.87 -26.64
N ARG A 402 9.73 -3.24 -25.52
CA ARG A 402 8.59 -2.31 -25.46
C ARG A 402 8.83 -1.06 -26.29
N LEU A 403 10.02 -0.48 -26.23
CA LEU A 403 10.41 0.68 -27.03
C LEU A 403 10.36 0.37 -28.53
N ARG A 404 10.87 -0.80 -28.96
CA ARG A 404 10.78 -1.23 -30.36
C ARG A 404 9.33 -1.31 -30.83
N ARG A 405 8.47 -1.97 -30.05
CA ARG A 405 7.03 -2.08 -30.35
C ARG A 405 6.37 -0.70 -30.46
N GLN A 406 6.70 0.22 -29.56
CA GLN A 406 6.13 1.58 -29.58
C GLN A 406 6.60 2.39 -30.80
N VAL A 407 7.87 2.25 -31.20
CA VAL A 407 8.40 2.87 -32.41
C VAL A 407 7.71 2.32 -33.66
N GLU A 408 7.50 1.01 -33.73
CA GLU A 408 6.76 0.36 -34.83
C GLU A 408 5.31 0.85 -34.91
N GLN A 409 4.61 0.92 -33.78
CA GLN A 409 3.24 1.45 -33.70
C GLN A 409 3.16 2.92 -34.16
N ARG A 410 4.10 3.77 -33.73
CA ARG A 410 4.14 5.18 -34.16
C ARG A 410 4.43 5.32 -35.65
N LYS A 411 5.34 4.52 -36.21
CA LYS A 411 5.59 4.49 -37.66
C LYS A 411 4.36 4.06 -38.44
N HIS A 412 3.61 3.09 -37.92
CA HIS A 412 2.36 2.65 -38.53
C HIS A 412 1.30 3.76 -38.52
N GLN A 413 1.13 4.45 -37.39
CA GLN A 413 0.21 5.59 -37.26
C GLN A 413 0.60 6.77 -38.16
N GLN A 414 1.90 7.07 -38.30
CA GLN A 414 2.38 8.12 -39.21
C GLN A 414 2.20 7.73 -40.69
N GLY A 415 2.43 6.47 -41.06
CA GLY A 415 2.20 5.98 -42.43
C GLY A 415 0.72 5.90 -42.82
N LEU A 416 -0.20 5.86 -41.85
CA LEU A 416 -1.64 5.99 -42.06
C LEU A 416 -2.07 7.47 -42.24
N GLY A 417 -1.41 8.43 -41.57
CA GLY A 417 -1.65 9.86 -41.73
C GLY A 417 -1.35 10.39 -43.13
N ASP A 418 -0.30 9.87 -43.79
CA ASP A 418 0.08 10.27 -45.15
C ASP A 418 -0.84 9.70 -46.25
N LYS A 419 -1.72 8.74 -45.93
CA LYS A 419 -2.66 8.13 -46.89
C LYS A 419 -4.05 8.78 -46.92
N VAL A 420 -4.33 9.76 -46.07
CA VAL A 420 -5.69 10.35 -45.92
C VAL A 420 -5.85 11.73 -46.59
N ALA A 421 -4.82 12.31 -47.22
CA ALA A 421 -4.98 13.53 -48.01
C ALA A 421 -5.48 13.21 -49.44
N PRO A 422 -6.73 13.57 -49.84
CA PRO A 422 -7.14 13.42 -51.23
C PRO A 422 -6.54 14.57 -52.05
N ARG A 423 -5.87 14.24 -53.16
CA ARG A 423 -5.48 15.23 -54.17
C ARG A 423 -6.74 15.93 -54.71
N PRO A 424 -6.78 17.27 -54.82
CA PRO A 424 -7.87 17.95 -55.50
C PRO A 424 -7.89 17.52 -56.97
N LYS A 425 -9.05 17.08 -57.46
CA LYS A 425 -9.27 16.84 -58.89
C LYS A 425 -9.32 18.18 -59.61
N GLU A 426 -8.42 18.41 -60.55
CA GLU A 426 -8.52 19.52 -61.51
C GLU A 426 -9.78 19.35 -62.38
N PRO A 427 -10.53 20.43 -62.69
CA PRO A 427 -11.68 20.35 -63.57
C PRO A 427 -11.23 20.26 -65.04
N LEU A 428 -11.85 19.35 -65.80
CA LEU A 428 -11.71 19.30 -67.25
C LEU A 428 -12.21 20.61 -67.87
N ALA A 429 -11.35 21.25 -68.65
CA ALA A 429 -11.72 22.32 -69.58
C ALA A 429 -12.33 21.71 -70.86
N SER A 430 -13.33 22.43 -71.36
CA SER A 430 -14.20 22.20 -72.52
C SER A 430 -13.55 21.62 -73.78
#